data_AF-A0A970IIV8-F1
#
_entry.id   AF-A0A970IIV8-F1
#
_cell.length_a   1.000
_cell.length_b   1.000
_cell.length_c   1.000
_cell.angle_alpha   90.00
_cell.angle_beta   90.00
_cell.angle_gamma   90.00
#
_symmetry.space_group_name_H-M   'P 1'
#
loop_
_entity.id
_entity.type
_entity.pdbx_description
1 polymer ?
#
loop_
_entity_poly.entity_id
_entity_poly.type
_entity_poly.pdbx_seq_one_letter_code
_entity_poly.pdbx_strand_id
1 'polypeptide(L)'
;RALRTIPVILDIAKDMEELCPEALLLNYVNPMAMNCWALNQETNIKNVGLCHSVQGTAEFLAGIIGVSMEDISYLCAGINHMAWFLRFEANGKDAYPIIREKAKDPEIYTQDVTKFEVLRHFGYYVTESSFHLSEYVPYFRKSDDWINRIHRTHSWHKEYYDGMYLHCCLDAAKTLLEDLREMAEASYIDPRRSREYCATIIHSIETNNPNVINGNVENKGLITNLPEGCCVEVPCLVNRNGIQPTFVGNLPSQLAALNRTNINVQELTVTGALAADREAVYHAVMMDPLTSAVLDLDEIRQMVDEMFEAEKEYLPEEWNK
;
A
#
# COMPACT_ATOMS: atom_id res chain seq x y z
N ARG A 1 -12.93 -6.89 -0.49
CA ARG A 1 -12.02 -6.82 -1.66
C ARG A 1 -11.08 -8.02 -1.75
N ALA A 2 -10.23 -8.29 -0.76
CA ALA A 2 -9.28 -9.42 -0.79
C ALA A 2 -9.95 -10.76 -1.14
N LEU A 3 -11.10 -11.06 -0.52
CA LEU A 3 -11.89 -12.27 -0.78
C LEU A 3 -12.32 -12.45 -2.24
N ARG A 4 -12.35 -11.36 -3.03
CA ARG A 4 -12.66 -11.38 -4.47
C ARG A 4 -11.41 -11.41 -5.34
N THR A 5 -10.33 -10.77 -4.90
CA THR A 5 -9.11 -10.61 -5.71
C THR A 5 -8.14 -11.78 -5.55
N ILE A 6 -8.05 -12.37 -4.36
CA ILE A 6 -7.17 -13.51 -4.09
C ILE A 6 -7.48 -14.70 -5.01
N PRO A 7 -8.75 -15.15 -5.17
CA PRO A 7 -9.05 -16.25 -6.09
C PRO A 7 -8.59 -15.98 -7.52
N VAL A 8 -8.87 -14.77 -8.04
CA VAL A 8 -8.52 -14.37 -9.41
C VAL A 8 -7.02 -14.33 -9.64
N ILE A 9 -6.25 -13.75 -8.71
CA ILE A 9 -4.79 -13.67 -8.86
C ILE A 9 -4.12 -15.03 -8.72
N LEU A 10 -4.69 -15.93 -7.90
CA LEU A 10 -4.22 -17.31 -7.79
C LEU A 10 -4.50 -18.10 -9.08
N ASP A 11 -5.65 -17.90 -9.73
CA ASP A 11 -5.93 -18.55 -11.02
C ASP A 11 -4.95 -18.09 -12.12
N ILE A 12 -4.64 -16.80 -12.18
CA ILE A 12 -3.58 -16.28 -13.07
C ILE A 12 -2.23 -16.94 -12.74
N ALA A 13 -1.89 -17.09 -11.47
CA ALA A 13 -0.63 -17.70 -11.07
C ALA A 13 -0.57 -19.19 -11.42
N LYS A 14 -1.67 -19.95 -11.32
CA LYS A 14 -1.75 -21.34 -11.78
C LYS A 14 -1.51 -21.46 -13.28
N ASP A 15 -2.13 -20.57 -14.08
CA ASP A 15 -1.86 -20.51 -15.52
C ASP A 15 -0.38 -20.20 -15.80
N MET A 16 0.22 -19.31 -15.01
CA MET A 16 1.65 -19.02 -15.12
C MET A 16 2.53 -20.22 -14.75
N GLU A 17 2.18 -21.02 -13.73
CA GLU A 17 2.95 -22.22 -13.36
C GLU A 17 2.94 -23.26 -14.49
N GLU A 18 1.84 -23.38 -15.23
CA GLU A 18 1.74 -24.27 -16.39
C GLU A 18 2.47 -23.71 -17.62
N LEU A 19 2.24 -22.43 -17.94
CA LEU A 19 2.61 -21.86 -19.24
C LEU A 19 3.95 -21.13 -19.24
N CYS A 20 4.34 -20.51 -18.12
CA CYS A 20 5.54 -19.68 -18.01
C CYS A 20 6.12 -19.64 -16.59
N PRO A 21 6.51 -20.79 -15.99
CA PRO A 21 6.85 -20.89 -14.57
C PRO A 21 8.04 -20.03 -14.12
N GLU A 22 8.89 -19.60 -15.05
CA GLU A 22 10.05 -18.74 -14.76
C GLU A 22 9.75 -17.23 -14.86
N ALA A 23 8.56 -16.85 -15.32
CA ALA A 23 8.15 -15.47 -15.46
C ALA A 23 7.99 -14.76 -14.11
N LEU A 24 8.18 -13.45 -14.11
CA LEU A 24 7.99 -12.59 -12.95
C LEU A 24 6.60 -11.94 -13.00
N LEU A 25 5.78 -12.19 -11.99
CA LEU A 25 4.49 -11.52 -11.79
C LEU A 25 4.73 -10.14 -11.14
N LEU A 26 4.39 -9.07 -11.86
CA LEU A 26 4.47 -7.69 -11.37
C LEU A 26 3.05 -7.24 -10.93
N ASN A 27 2.75 -7.34 -9.64
CA ASN A 27 1.42 -7.06 -9.12
C ASN A 27 1.23 -5.57 -8.79
N TYR A 28 0.22 -4.93 -9.37
CA TYR A 28 -0.27 -3.60 -8.96
C TYR A 28 -1.65 -3.66 -8.29
N VAL A 29 -2.25 -4.85 -8.20
CA VAL A 29 -3.62 -5.03 -7.73
C VAL A 29 -3.67 -5.02 -6.22
N ASN A 30 -4.53 -4.15 -5.68
CA ASN A 30 -4.85 -4.06 -4.28
C ASN A 30 -5.94 -5.06 -3.85
N PRO A 31 -5.95 -5.51 -2.57
CA PRO A 31 -5.04 -5.12 -1.48
C PRO A 31 -3.68 -5.81 -1.57
N MET A 32 -2.62 -5.02 -1.78
CA MET A 32 -1.29 -5.49 -2.16
C MET A 32 -0.73 -6.56 -1.23
N ALA A 33 -0.70 -6.27 0.08
CA ALA A 33 -0.08 -7.13 1.07
C ALA A 33 -0.77 -8.50 1.13
N MET A 34 -2.11 -8.53 1.15
CA MET A 34 -2.90 -9.77 1.20
C MET A 34 -2.79 -10.58 -0.10
N ASN A 35 -2.82 -9.91 -1.26
CA ASN A 35 -2.68 -10.58 -2.56
C ASN A 35 -1.29 -11.23 -2.70
N CYS A 36 -0.22 -10.50 -2.38
CA CYS A 36 1.14 -11.04 -2.42
C CYS A 36 1.33 -12.14 -1.37
N TRP A 37 0.75 -12.01 -0.17
CA TRP A 37 0.84 -13.04 0.86
C TRP A 37 0.17 -14.35 0.39
N ALA A 38 -1.04 -14.30 -0.17
CA ALA A 38 -1.70 -15.47 -0.73
C ALA A 38 -0.89 -16.12 -1.87
N LEU A 39 -0.34 -15.31 -2.79
CA LEU A 39 0.54 -15.80 -3.86
C LEU A 39 1.77 -16.54 -3.32
N ASN A 40 2.41 -16.00 -2.28
CA ASN A 40 3.60 -16.61 -1.67
C ASN A 40 3.30 -17.91 -0.92
N GLN A 41 2.07 -18.08 -0.42
CA GLN A 41 1.65 -19.31 0.27
C GLN A 41 1.23 -20.41 -0.70
N GLU A 42 0.50 -20.06 -1.76
CA GLU A 42 -0.18 -21.04 -2.61
C GLU A 42 0.57 -21.35 -3.92
N THR A 43 1.61 -20.59 -4.27
CA THR A 43 2.27 -20.71 -5.58
C THR A 43 3.79 -20.57 -5.48
N ASN A 44 4.51 -21.04 -6.50
CA ASN A 44 5.95 -20.86 -6.62
C ASN A 44 6.33 -19.74 -7.61
N ILE A 45 5.35 -18.99 -8.13
CA ILE A 45 5.60 -17.90 -9.08
C ILE A 45 6.37 -16.78 -8.41
N LYS A 46 7.48 -16.40 -9.03
CA LYS A 46 8.24 -15.20 -8.66
C LYS A 46 7.31 -14.01 -8.79
N ASN A 47 7.10 -13.28 -7.70
CA ASN A 47 6.23 -12.12 -7.70
C ASN A 47 6.86 -10.95 -6.92
N VAL A 48 6.46 -9.74 -7.28
CA VAL A 48 6.69 -8.54 -6.49
C VAL A 48 5.44 -7.65 -6.58
N GLY A 49 5.03 -7.12 -5.43
CA GLY A 49 3.97 -6.13 -5.38
C GLY A 49 4.53 -4.70 -5.49
N LEU A 50 3.89 -3.86 -6.31
CA LEU A 50 4.37 -2.54 -6.68
C LEU A 50 3.33 -1.46 -6.35
N CYS A 51 3.79 -0.41 -5.68
CA CYS A 51 3.01 0.77 -5.35
C CYS A 51 3.87 2.02 -5.57
N HIS A 52 3.25 3.14 -5.92
CA HIS A 52 3.97 4.40 -6.16
C HIS A 52 4.15 5.28 -4.91
N SER A 53 3.63 4.82 -3.78
CA SER A 53 3.50 5.59 -2.55
C SER A 53 4.83 6.11 -1.99
N VAL A 54 5.88 5.29 -2.09
CA VAL A 54 7.20 5.61 -1.57
C VAL A 54 7.84 6.73 -2.40
N GLN A 55 7.92 6.59 -3.73
CA GLN A 55 8.51 7.63 -4.57
C GLN A 55 7.72 8.93 -4.53
N GLY A 56 6.39 8.87 -4.54
CA GLY A 56 5.55 10.07 -4.43
C GLY A 56 5.74 10.79 -3.10
N THR A 57 5.86 10.04 -2.00
CA THR A 57 6.11 10.64 -0.68
C THR A 57 7.51 11.24 -0.58
N ALA A 58 8.53 10.58 -1.13
CA ALA A 58 9.88 11.11 -1.14
C ALA A 58 9.97 12.43 -1.93
N GLU A 59 9.28 12.51 -3.08
CA GLU A 59 9.18 13.72 -3.89
C GLU A 59 8.48 14.87 -3.18
N PHE A 60 7.37 14.57 -2.49
CA PHE A 60 6.69 15.55 -1.65
C PHE A 60 7.64 16.10 -0.58
N LEU A 61 8.34 15.22 0.15
CA LEU A 61 9.29 15.63 1.19
C LEU A 61 10.45 16.44 0.63
N ALA A 62 10.98 16.09 -0.55
CA ALA A 62 12.00 16.86 -1.25
C ALA A 62 11.49 18.26 -1.64
N GLY A 63 10.26 18.35 -2.15
CA GLY A 63 9.60 19.59 -2.52
C GLY A 63 9.44 20.56 -1.34
N ILE A 64 8.96 20.08 -0.18
CA ILE A 64 8.73 20.96 0.98
C ILE A 64 10.04 21.49 1.59
N ILE A 65 11.15 20.76 1.45
CA ILE A 65 12.48 21.21 1.89
C ILE A 65 13.26 21.95 0.79
N GLY A 66 12.73 21.99 -0.44
CA GLY A 66 13.27 22.78 -1.56
C GLY A 66 14.51 22.18 -2.22
N VAL A 67 14.59 20.85 -2.34
CA VAL A 67 15.71 20.14 -3.00
C VAL A 67 15.23 19.23 -4.13
N SER A 68 16.14 18.87 -5.04
CA SER A 68 15.85 17.90 -6.10
C SER A 68 15.86 16.48 -5.54
N MET A 69 15.10 15.57 -6.17
CA MET A 69 15.19 14.13 -5.86
C MET A 69 16.58 13.55 -6.09
N GLU A 70 17.38 14.15 -6.96
CA GLU A 70 18.78 13.75 -7.18
C GLU A 70 19.67 13.96 -5.95
N ASP A 71 19.29 14.88 -5.06
CA ASP A 71 20.01 15.20 -3.83
C ASP A 71 19.49 14.38 -2.63
N ILE A 72 18.47 13.55 -2.83
CA ILE A 72 17.79 12.78 -1.78
C ILE A 72 18.31 11.35 -1.75
N SER A 73 18.59 10.86 -0.55
CA SER A 73 18.74 9.44 -0.27
C SER A 73 17.83 9.04 0.90
N TYR A 74 17.25 7.85 0.85
CA TYR A 74 16.38 7.38 1.94
C TYR A 74 16.46 5.87 2.14
N LEU A 75 16.03 5.45 3.33
CA LEU A 75 15.66 4.08 3.65
C LEU A 75 14.20 4.10 4.05
N CYS A 76 13.35 3.42 3.27
CA CYS A 76 11.92 3.29 3.56
C CYS A 76 11.55 1.81 3.69
N ALA A 77 10.89 1.44 4.78
CA ALA A 77 10.50 0.06 5.04
C ALA A 77 9.27 -0.06 5.95
N GLY A 78 8.48 -1.11 5.75
CA GLY A 78 7.29 -1.43 6.55
C GLY A 78 6.39 -2.41 5.81
N ILE A 79 5.12 -2.05 5.62
CA ILE A 79 4.17 -2.79 4.78
C ILE A 79 3.55 -1.83 3.75
N ASN A 80 2.92 -2.37 2.70
CA ASN A 80 2.22 -1.54 1.72
C ASN A 80 1.29 -0.52 2.40
N HIS A 81 1.35 0.74 1.96
CA HIS A 81 0.59 1.89 2.50
C HIS A 81 0.88 2.24 3.97
N MET A 82 1.85 1.60 4.62
CA MET A 82 2.34 1.97 5.95
C MET A 82 3.83 1.61 6.08
N ALA A 83 4.64 2.15 5.16
CA ALA A 83 6.10 2.09 5.23
C ALA A 83 6.64 3.39 5.82
N TRP A 84 7.78 3.31 6.50
CA TRP A 84 8.35 4.43 7.26
C TRP A 84 9.66 4.86 6.65
N PHE A 85 9.86 6.17 6.48
CA PHE A 85 11.16 6.73 6.08
C PHE A 85 12.13 6.67 7.26
N LEU A 86 12.71 5.51 7.55
CA LEU A 86 13.66 5.28 8.65
C LEU A 86 14.91 6.18 8.57
N ARG A 87 15.26 6.59 7.35
CA ARG A 87 16.29 7.59 7.06
C ARG A 87 15.84 8.43 5.88
N PHE A 88 16.00 9.74 5.95
CA PHE A 88 15.76 10.65 4.84
C PHE A 88 16.82 11.75 4.87
N GLU A 89 17.74 11.72 3.91
CA GLU A 89 18.90 12.60 3.84
C GLU A 89 18.84 13.47 2.59
N ALA A 90 19.16 14.75 2.74
CA ALA A 90 19.40 15.68 1.64
C ALA A 90 20.88 16.04 1.63
N ASN A 91 21.57 15.80 0.51
CA ASN A 91 23.01 16.04 0.38
C ASN A 91 23.83 15.33 1.50
N GLY A 92 23.43 14.10 1.84
CA GLY A 92 24.08 13.27 2.87
C GLY A 92 23.89 13.76 4.32
N LYS A 93 22.92 14.65 4.58
CA LYS A 93 22.58 15.13 5.92
C LYS A 93 21.14 14.78 6.25
N ASP A 94 20.90 14.37 7.50
CA ASP A 94 19.54 14.11 8.00
C ASP A 94 18.64 15.34 7.81
N ALA A 95 17.56 15.14 7.06
CA ALA A 95 16.62 16.19 6.70
C ALA A 95 15.40 16.26 7.64
N TYR A 96 15.24 15.30 8.57
CA TYR A 96 14.14 15.32 9.53
C TYR A 96 14.02 16.63 10.34
N PRO A 97 15.11 17.27 10.80
CA PRO A 97 15.01 18.57 11.48
C PRO A 97 14.34 19.64 10.61
N ILE A 98 14.67 19.68 9.32
CA ILE A 98 14.10 20.66 8.37
C ILE A 98 12.64 20.29 8.06
N ILE A 99 12.34 19.01 7.84
CA ILE A 99 10.96 18.53 7.60
C ILE A 99 10.05 18.91 8.77
N ARG A 100 10.49 18.71 10.02
CA ARG A 100 9.73 19.09 11.21
C ARG A 100 9.52 20.59 11.34
N GLU A 101 10.49 21.38 10.93
CA GLU A 101 10.35 22.84 10.92
C GLU A 101 9.33 23.28 9.87
N LYS A 102 9.42 22.72 8.65
CA LYS A 102 8.47 22.97 7.56
C LYS A 102 7.04 22.55 7.92
N ALA A 103 6.87 21.47 8.66
CA ALA A 103 5.57 21.00 9.13
C ALA A 103 4.85 21.97 10.09
N LYS A 104 5.52 23.01 10.62
CA LYS A 104 4.88 24.06 11.42
C LYS A 104 4.17 25.12 10.57
N ASP A 105 4.52 25.21 9.29
CA ASP A 105 3.84 26.10 8.34
C ASP A 105 2.42 25.55 8.06
N PRO A 106 1.35 26.32 8.33
CA PRO A 106 -0.02 25.88 8.07
C PRO A 106 -0.29 25.47 6.61
N GLU A 107 0.35 26.11 5.64
CA GLU A 107 0.16 25.78 4.22
C GLU A 107 0.78 24.43 3.86
N ILE A 108 1.91 24.06 4.49
CA ILE A 108 2.55 22.76 4.31
C ILE A 108 1.80 21.70 5.11
N TYR A 109 1.49 21.98 6.37
CA TYR A 109 0.79 21.07 7.27
C TYR A 109 -0.54 20.60 6.67
N THR A 110 -1.32 21.51 6.09
CA THR A 110 -2.61 21.19 5.45
C THR A 110 -2.48 20.37 4.17
N GLN A 111 -1.29 20.12 3.64
CA GLN A 111 -1.13 19.22 2.50
C GLN A 111 -1.15 17.75 2.95
N ASP A 112 -0.75 17.44 4.19
CA ASP A 112 -0.63 16.04 4.65
C ASP A 112 -0.81 15.87 6.17
N VAL A 113 -1.95 16.37 6.68
CA VAL A 113 -2.28 16.51 8.11
C VAL A 113 -1.99 15.26 8.93
N THR A 114 -2.54 14.10 8.55
CA THR A 114 -2.41 12.89 9.38
C THR A 114 -0.99 12.38 9.44
N LYS A 115 -0.23 12.55 8.35
CA LYS A 115 1.17 12.14 8.25
C LYS A 115 2.07 13.04 9.06
N PHE A 116 1.80 14.34 9.09
CA PHE A 116 2.51 15.25 9.99
C PHE A 116 2.18 15.00 11.46
N GLU A 117 0.94 14.63 11.79
CA GLU A 117 0.59 14.25 13.16
C GLU A 117 1.27 12.93 13.57
N VAL A 118 1.31 11.94 12.69
CA VAL A 118 2.07 10.70 12.94
C VAL A 118 3.57 10.99 13.05
N LEU A 119 4.14 11.85 12.20
CA LEU A 119 5.53 12.30 12.33
C LEU A 119 5.80 12.95 13.70
N ARG A 120 4.87 13.79 14.16
CA ARG A 120 4.98 14.51 15.43
C ARG A 120 4.95 13.57 16.63
N HIS A 121 4.09 12.54 16.59
CA HIS A 121 3.85 11.67 17.74
C HIS A 121 4.66 10.36 17.73
N PHE A 122 4.98 9.83 16.56
CA PHE A 122 5.71 8.56 16.38
C PHE A 122 7.14 8.74 15.88
N GLY A 123 7.50 9.96 15.48
CA GLY A 123 8.87 10.34 15.16
C GLY A 123 9.31 10.06 13.73
N TYR A 124 8.50 9.40 12.90
CA TYR A 124 8.87 9.08 11.51
C TYR A 124 7.76 9.43 10.54
N TYR A 125 8.14 9.85 9.35
CA TYR A 125 7.19 10.08 8.27
C TYR A 125 6.81 8.75 7.63
N VAL A 126 5.51 8.53 7.46
CA VAL A 126 4.96 7.32 6.85
C VAL A 126 4.67 7.55 5.37
N THR A 127 4.48 6.49 4.62
CA THR A 127 4.05 6.54 3.22
C THR A 127 2.53 6.68 3.11
N GLU A 128 2.09 6.85 1.87
CA GLU A 128 0.71 6.98 1.39
C GLU A 128 0.02 8.28 1.76
N SER A 129 -1.19 8.54 1.26
CA SER A 129 -1.88 9.81 1.48
C SER A 129 -2.44 9.93 2.90
N SER A 130 -2.68 11.16 3.36
CA SER A 130 -3.40 11.38 4.62
C SER A 130 -4.76 10.70 4.70
N PHE A 131 -5.45 10.59 3.56
CA PHE A 131 -6.74 9.91 3.49
C PHE A 131 -6.62 8.41 3.76
N HIS A 132 -5.65 7.75 3.13
CA HIS A 132 -5.41 6.32 3.35
C HIS A 132 -4.88 6.08 4.76
N LEU A 133 -3.86 6.80 5.23
CA LEU A 133 -3.30 6.57 6.57
C LEU A 133 -4.37 6.69 7.66
N SER A 134 -5.31 7.63 7.50
CA SER A 134 -6.41 7.81 8.46
C SER A 134 -7.35 6.62 8.61
N GLU A 135 -7.32 5.67 7.67
CA GLU A 135 -8.07 4.41 7.70
C GLU A 135 -7.28 3.30 8.42
N TYR A 136 -5.95 3.38 8.43
CA TYR A 136 -5.09 2.33 9.00
C TYR A 136 -4.77 2.54 10.49
N VAL A 137 -5.23 3.63 11.11
CA VAL A 137 -4.93 3.97 12.52
C VAL A 137 -6.17 4.49 13.26
N PRO A 138 -6.30 4.24 14.58
CA PRO A 138 -7.54 4.45 15.34
C PRO A 138 -7.75 5.91 15.81
N TYR A 139 -7.00 6.86 15.24
CA TYR A 139 -6.86 8.20 15.82
C TYR A 139 -7.76 9.24 15.15
N PHE A 140 -7.95 9.14 13.83
CA PHE A 140 -8.41 10.28 13.04
C PHE A 140 -9.86 10.19 12.55
N ARG A 141 -10.44 9.00 12.38
CA ARG A 141 -11.80 8.84 11.80
C ARG A 141 -12.90 8.55 12.82
N LYS A 142 -12.69 8.92 14.08
CA LYS A 142 -13.65 8.70 15.19
C LYS A 142 -14.32 9.98 15.72
N SER A 143 -14.02 11.14 15.16
CA SER A 143 -14.66 12.39 15.52
C SER A 143 -14.75 13.35 14.33
N ASP A 144 -15.85 14.10 14.25
CA ASP A 144 -16.08 15.08 13.18
C ASP A 144 -14.96 16.13 13.10
N ASP A 145 -14.36 16.52 14.22
CA ASP A 145 -13.24 17.48 14.21
C ASP A 145 -12.05 16.95 13.42
N TRP A 146 -11.62 15.71 13.68
CA TRP A 146 -10.50 15.12 12.94
C TRP A 146 -10.85 14.84 11.49
N ILE A 147 -12.04 14.33 11.23
CA ILE A 147 -12.52 14.07 9.87
C ILE A 147 -12.50 15.39 9.09
N ASN A 148 -13.05 16.48 9.64
CA ASN A 148 -13.01 17.80 9.01
C ASN A 148 -11.59 18.33 8.76
N ARG A 149 -10.63 18.06 9.66
CA ARG A 149 -9.21 18.44 9.44
C ARG A 149 -8.59 17.69 8.28
N ILE A 150 -8.93 16.41 8.12
CA ILE A 150 -8.48 15.59 6.98
C ILE A 150 -9.09 16.11 5.68
N HIS A 151 -10.38 16.41 5.65
CA HIS A 151 -11.04 16.91 4.42
C HIS A 151 -10.60 18.31 4.00
N ARG A 152 -10.13 19.13 4.94
CA ARG A 152 -9.53 20.43 4.63
C ARG A 152 -8.12 20.32 4.04
N THR A 153 -7.59 19.11 3.88
CA THR A 153 -6.30 18.93 3.23
C THR A 153 -6.37 19.25 1.74
N HIS A 154 -5.24 19.66 1.17
CA HIS A 154 -5.08 19.82 -0.27
C HIS A 154 -5.01 18.45 -0.97
N SER A 155 -6.07 17.64 -0.85
CA SER A 155 -6.16 16.36 -1.55
C SER A 155 -6.72 16.51 -2.95
N TRP A 156 -6.49 15.45 -3.73
CA TRP A 156 -6.96 15.25 -5.09
C TRP A 156 -8.49 15.20 -5.24
N HIS A 157 -9.24 15.04 -4.14
CA HIS A 157 -10.71 15.04 -4.17
C HIS A 157 -11.29 15.80 -2.97
N LYS A 158 -11.76 17.02 -3.23
CA LYS A 158 -12.34 17.93 -2.22
C LYS A 158 -13.85 17.81 -2.05
N GLU A 159 -14.52 17.06 -2.93
CA GLU A 159 -15.98 17.11 -3.08
C GLU A 159 -16.74 16.09 -2.23
N TYR A 160 -16.12 14.99 -1.82
CA TYR A 160 -16.80 13.87 -1.15
C TYR A 160 -16.28 13.64 0.27
N TYR A 161 -17.21 13.58 1.23
CA TYR A 161 -16.95 13.36 2.66
C TYR A 161 -16.95 11.86 3.01
N ASP A 162 -17.91 11.12 2.47
CA ASP A 162 -18.08 9.68 2.56
C ASP A 162 -17.80 9.00 1.21
N GLY A 163 -17.42 7.72 1.24
CA GLY A 163 -17.30 6.92 0.02
C GLY A 163 -16.31 7.45 -1.03
N MET A 164 -15.30 8.25 -0.65
CA MET A 164 -14.39 8.91 -1.58
C MET A 164 -13.86 7.97 -2.67
N TYR A 165 -13.38 6.77 -2.30
CA TYR A 165 -12.87 5.81 -3.27
C TYR A 165 -13.94 5.34 -4.28
N LEU A 166 -15.19 5.15 -3.83
CA LEU A 166 -16.31 4.83 -4.71
C LEU A 166 -16.55 5.97 -5.70
N HIS A 167 -16.57 7.22 -5.23
CA HIS A 167 -16.72 8.37 -6.11
C HIS A 167 -15.59 8.49 -7.13
N CYS A 168 -14.33 8.32 -6.72
CA CYS A 168 -13.20 8.28 -7.65
C CYS A 168 -13.37 7.20 -8.72
N CYS A 169 -13.83 6.01 -8.32
CA CYS A 169 -14.06 4.89 -9.24
C CYS A 169 -15.24 5.18 -10.19
N LEU A 170 -16.34 5.75 -9.70
CA LEU A 170 -17.48 6.15 -10.52
C LEU A 170 -17.11 7.27 -11.49
N ASP A 171 -16.30 8.24 -11.07
CA ASP A 171 -15.81 9.31 -11.92
C ASP A 171 -14.89 8.77 -13.02
N ALA A 172 -13.94 7.91 -12.67
CA ALA A 172 -13.09 7.24 -13.65
C ALA A 172 -13.90 6.36 -14.62
N ALA A 173 -14.93 5.67 -14.14
CA ALA A 173 -15.78 4.83 -14.98
C ALA A 173 -16.58 5.63 -16.03
N LYS A 174 -16.87 6.92 -15.80
CA LYS A 174 -17.59 7.77 -16.76
C LYS A 174 -16.82 7.95 -18.06
N THR A 175 -15.48 8.02 -17.99
CA THR A 175 -14.62 8.29 -19.16
C THR A 175 -13.83 7.07 -19.62
N LEU A 176 -13.73 6.01 -18.80
CA LEU A 176 -12.86 4.85 -19.06
C LEU A 176 -12.89 4.32 -20.50
N LEU A 177 -14.08 4.09 -21.07
CA LEU A 177 -14.18 3.54 -22.44
C LEU A 177 -13.70 4.54 -23.50
N GLU A 178 -13.96 5.83 -23.29
CA GLU A 178 -13.48 6.88 -24.19
C GLU A 178 -11.97 7.06 -24.05
N ASP A 179 -11.45 7.10 -22.82
CA ASP A 179 -10.02 7.20 -22.53
C ASP A 179 -9.25 6.02 -23.19
N LEU A 180 -9.77 4.80 -23.07
CA LEU A 180 -9.18 3.61 -23.71
C LEU A 180 -9.21 3.71 -25.24
N ARG A 181 -10.29 4.27 -25.80
CA ARG A 181 -10.41 4.47 -27.24
C ARG A 181 -9.44 5.53 -27.74
N GLU A 182 -9.34 6.66 -27.06
CA GLU A 182 -8.36 7.70 -27.35
C GLU A 182 -6.94 7.17 -27.28
N MET A 183 -6.61 6.37 -26.26
CA MET A 183 -5.30 5.72 -26.15
C MET A 183 -5.03 4.74 -27.30
N ALA A 184 -6.02 3.95 -27.71
CA ALA A 184 -5.89 2.98 -28.80
C ALA A 184 -5.79 3.64 -30.18
N GLU A 185 -6.46 4.79 -30.37
CA GLU A 185 -6.47 5.57 -31.61
C GLU A 185 -5.38 6.66 -31.65
N ALA A 186 -4.61 6.83 -30.57
CA ALA A 186 -3.58 7.86 -30.46
C ALA A 186 -2.52 7.71 -31.56
N SER A 187 -2.38 8.74 -32.39
CA SER A 187 -1.34 8.79 -33.43
C SER A 187 0.08 9.01 -32.89
N TYR A 188 0.20 9.40 -31.61
CA TYR A 188 1.45 9.57 -30.88
C TYR A 188 1.26 9.22 -29.41
N ILE A 189 2.18 8.44 -28.86
CA ILE A 189 2.30 8.19 -27.42
C ILE A 189 3.67 8.69 -26.99
N ASP A 190 3.71 9.50 -25.94
CA ASP A 190 4.96 10.02 -25.40
C ASP A 190 5.84 8.87 -24.85
N PRO A 191 7.03 8.63 -25.43
CA PRO A 191 7.88 7.51 -25.01
C PRO A 191 8.65 7.81 -23.73
N ARG A 192 8.52 9.02 -23.15
CA ARG A 192 9.15 9.35 -21.86
C ARG A 192 8.63 8.41 -20.78
N ARG A 193 9.56 7.76 -20.08
CA ARG A 193 9.24 6.81 -19.01
C ARG A 193 8.49 7.52 -17.90
N SER A 194 7.40 6.90 -17.43
CA SER A 194 6.74 7.31 -16.19
C SER A 194 7.60 6.95 -14.96
N ARG A 195 7.10 7.30 -13.78
CA ARG A 195 7.74 6.94 -12.50
C ARG A 195 7.32 5.58 -11.97
N GLU A 196 6.58 4.81 -12.77
CA GLU A 196 6.13 3.48 -12.41
C GLU A 196 7.26 2.45 -12.53
N TYR A 197 7.32 1.52 -11.58
CA TYR A 197 8.46 0.60 -11.45
C TYR A 197 8.52 -0.49 -12.52
N CYS A 198 7.38 -0.91 -13.10
CA CYS A 198 7.33 -2.04 -14.05
C CYS A 198 8.39 -1.95 -15.17
N ALA A 199 8.38 -0.86 -15.94
CA ALA A 199 9.33 -0.66 -17.04
C ALA A 199 10.78 -0.58 -16.55
N THR A 200 11.01 0.00 -15.37
CA THR A 200 12.34 0.09 -14.76
C THR A 200 12.86 -1.28 -14.31
N ILE A 201 12.00 -2.14 -13.76
CA ILE A 201 12.36 -3.50 -13.36
C ILE A 201 12.76 -4.31 -14.59
N ILE A 202 11.89 -4.36 -15.61
CA ILE A 202 12.15 -5.09 -16.85
C ILE A 202 13.46 -4.60 -17.47
N HIS A 203 13.61 -3.28 -17.62
CA HIS A 203 14.84 -2.71 -18.16
C HIS A 203 16.09 -3.10 -17.37
N SER A 204 16.04 -3.08 -16.03
CA SER A 204 17.20 -3.39 -15.19
C SER A 204 17.60 -4.86 -15.28
N ILE A 205 16.62 -5.76 -15.39
CA ILE A 205 16.85 -7.21 -15.58
C ILE A 205 17.49 -7.46 -16.94
N GLU A 206 16.92 -6.92 -18.01
CA GLU A 206 17.38 -7.16 -19.39
C GLU A 206 18.76 -6.53 -19.66
N THR A 207 18.98 -5.29 -19.19
CA THR A 207 20.19 -4.52 -19.55
C THR A 207 21.32 -4.62 -18.52
N ASN A 208 21.06 -5.16 -17.33
CA ASN A 208 21.97 -5.09 -16.19
C ASN A 208 22.37 -3.65 -15.79
N ASN A 209 21.51 -2.66 -16.05
CA ASN A 209 21.63 -1.32 -15.48
C ASN A 209 20.87 -1.26 -14.15
N PRO A 210 21.55 -1.33 -12.99
CA PRO A 210 20.87 -1.57 -11.72
C PRO A 210 20.00 -0.40 -11.26
N ASN A 211 18.87 -0.71 -10.65
CA ASN A 211 17.99 0.26 -10.00
C ASN A 211 17.55 -0.23 -8.62
N VAL A 212 17.13 0.70 -7.76
CA VAL A 212 16.48 0.38 -6.49
C VAL A 212 15.02 0.74 -6.59
N ILE A 213 14.16 -0.17 -6.18
CA ILE A 213 12.72 0.04 -6.03
C ILE A 213 12.32 -0.23 -4.59
N ASN A 214 11.13 0.19 -4.17
CA ASN A 214 10.47 -0.38 -3.00
C ASN A 214 9.47 -1.44 -3.46
N GLY A 215 9.68 -2.69 -3.07
CA GLY A 215 8.88 -3.83 -3.49
C GLY A 215 8.22 -4.52 -2.30
N ASN A 216 7.02 -5.04 -2.54
CA ASN A 216 6.27 -5.84 -1.58
C ASN A 216 6.60 -7.32 -1.80
N VAL A 217 7.17 -7.95 -0.77
CA VAL A 217 7.76 -9.29 -0.83
C VAL A 217 7.51 -10.04 0.47
N GLU A 218 7.68 -11.36 0.43
CA GLU A 218 7.62 -12.21 1.62
C GLU A 218 8.71 -11.85 2.63
N ASN A 219 8.33 -11.66 3.89
CA ASN A 219 9.28 -11.38 4.97
C ASN A 219 9.98 -12.66 5.42
N LYS A 220 11.19 -12.87 4.90
CA LYS A 220 12.11 -13.95 5.33
C LYS A 220 13.21 -13.40 6.24
N GLY A 221 12.79 -12.75 7.32
CA GLY A 221 13.69 -12.01 8.22
C GLY A 221 14.24 -10.69 7.66
N LEU A 222 13.60 -10.09 6.63
CA LEU A 222 14.00 -8.79 6.08
C LEU A 222 13.76 -7.67 7.09
N ILE A 223 12.59 -7.69 7.73
CA ILE A 223 12.25 -6.86 8.88
C ILE A 223 12.08 -7.78 10.10
N THR A 224 13.07 -7.76 10.98
CA THR A 224 13.29 -8.83 11.98
C THR A 224 12.32 -8.82 13.16
N ASN A 225 11.58 -7.72 13.37
CA ASN A 225 10.57 -7.61 14.43
C ASN A 225 9.13 -7.54 13.90
N LEU A 226 8.92 -7.93 12.64
CA LEU A 226 7.62 -8.26 12.07
C LEU A 226 7.50 -9.79 11.89
N PRO A 227 6.28 -10.34 11.84
CA PRO A 227 6.06 -11.78 11.68
C PRO A 227 6.77 -12.35 10.44
N GLU A 228 7.25 -13.59 10.55
CA GLU A 228 7.80 -14.33 9.41
C GLU A 228 6.68 -14.64 8.41
N GLY A 229 6.98 -14.59 7.11
CA GLY A 229 6.04 -14.91 6.04
C GLY A 229 5.05 -13.79 5.68
N CYS A 230 4.88 -12.76 6.52
CA CYS A 230 4.03 -11.63 6.18
C CYS A 230 4.57 -10.85 4.97
N CYS A 231 3.72 -10.12 4.26
CA CYS A 231 4.17 -9.27 3.15
C CYS A 231 4.71 -7.94 3.67
N VAL A 232 5.97 -7.62 3.34
CA VAL A 232 6.66 -6.39 3.73
C VAL A 232 7.06 -5.57 2.51
N GLU A 233 7.07 -4.24 2.66
CA GLU A 233 7.56 -3.30 1.65
C GLU A 233 8.97 -2.85 2.04
N VAL A 234 9.97 -3.22 1.23
CA VAL A 234 11.39 -2.94 1.50
C VAL A 234 12.11 -2.49 0.23
N PRO A 235 13.30 -1.88 0.33
CA PRO A 235 14.11 -1.61 -0.84
C PRO A 235 14.59 -2.92 -1.47
N CYS A 236 14.54 -3.00 -2.79
CA CYS A 236 15.00 -4.12 -3.58
C CYS A 236 15.98 -3.64 -4.65
N LEU A 237 17.17 -4.24 -4.69
CA LEU A 237 18.09 -4.06 -5.81
C LEU A 237 17.59 -4.87 -7.00
N VAL A 238 17.49 -4.24 -8.17
CA VAL A 238 17.07 -4.89 -9.41
C VAL A 238 18.20 -4.79 -10.43
N ASN A 239 18.64 -5.92 -10.95
CA ASN A 239 19.64 -6.04 -12.03
C ASN A 239 19.44 -7.39 -12.76
N ARG A 240 20.44 -7.88 -13.50
CA ARG A 240 20.35 -9.15 -14.23
C ARG A 240 20.05 -10.37 -13.35
N ASN A 241 20.34 -10.31 -12.06
CA ASN A 241 20.02 -11.38 -11.11
C ASN A 241 18.56 -11.33 -10.63
N GLY A 242 17.74 -10.43 -11.17
CA GLY A 242 16.36 -10.21 -10.76
C GLY A 242 16.24 -9.25 -9.59
N ILE A 243 15.14 -9.39 -8.85
CA ILE A 243 14.80 -8.58 -7.69
C ILE A 243 15.44 -9.18 -6.44
N GLN A 244 16.21 -8.39 -5.73
CA GLN A 244 16.94 -8.78 -4.53
C GLN A 244 16.50 -7.88 -3.36
N PRO A 245 15.54 -8.32 -2.54
CA PRO A 245 15.11 -7.61 -1.35
C PRO A 245 16.27 -7.41 -0.37
N THR A 246 16.30 -6.24 0.26
CA THR A 246 17.40 -5.88 1.17
C THR A 246 17.00 -6.02 2.63
N PHE A 247 17.94 -6.50 3.44
CA PHE A 247 17.77 -6.60 4.88
C PHE A 247 17.67 -5.20 5.51
N VAL A 248 16.63 -4.99 6.33
CA VAL A 248 16.38 -3.73 7.04
C VAL A 248 16.72 -3.86 8.53
N GLY A 249 16.45 -5.03 9.12
CA GLY A 249 16.56 -5.25 10.56
C GLY A 249 15.30 -4.82 11.30
N ASN A 250 15.46 -4.34 12.54
CA ASN A 250 14.31 -3.93 13.36
C ASN A 250 13.79 -2.56 12.93
N LEU A 251 12.47 -2.44 12.76
CA LEU A 251 11.82 -1.13 12.83
C LEU A 251 11.85 -0.62 14.28
N PRO A 252 11.83 0.71 14.51
CA PRO A 252 11.52 1.26 15.82
C PRO A 252 10.24 0.62 16.40
N SER A 253 10.26 0.25 17.68
CA SER A 253 9.24 -0.61 18.28
C SER A 253 7.80 -0.10 18.14
N GLN A 254 7.60 1.22 18.22
CA GLN A 254 6.30 1.86 18.05
C GLN A 254 5.78 1.76 16.61
N LEU A 255 6.67 1.78 15.61
CA LEU A 255 6.30 1.65 14.21
C LEU A 255 6.01 0.19 13.87
N ALA A 256 6.83 -0.74 14.37
CA ALA A 256 6.55 -2.18 14.27
C ALA A 256 5.21 -2.53 14.91
N ALA A 257 4.84 -1.88 16.03
CA ALA A 257 3.54 -2.08 16.65
C ALA A 257 2.38 -1.65 15.74
N LEU A 258 2.47 -0.48 15.09
CA LEU A 258 1.47 -0.02 14.12
C LEU A 258 1.39 -0.91 12.87
N ASN A 259 2.54 -1.40 12.38
CA ASN A 259 2.50 -2.38 11.29
C ASN A 259 1.81 -3.67 11.72
N ARG A 260 2.13 -4.19 12.93
CA ARG A 260 1.54 -5.44 13.43
C ARG A 260 0.02 -5.37 13.57
N THR A 261 -0.56 -4.24 13.99
CA THR A 261 -2.03 -4.13 14.05
C THR A 261 -2.68 -4.36 12.69
N ASN A 262 -2.02 -3.93 11.60
CA ASN A 262 -2.51 -4.12 10.23
C ASN A 262 -2.14 -5.49 9.66
N ILE A 263 -0.97 -6.04 10.01
CA ILE A 263 -0.57 -7.41 9.63
C ILE A 263 -1.53 -8.45 10.20
N ASN A 264 -2.02 -8.27 11.42
CA ASN A 264 -3.02 -9.17 12.01
C ASN A 264 -4.30 -9.26 11.14
N VAL A 265 -4.77 -8.12 10.62
CA VAL A 265 -5.92 -8.05 9.71
C VAL A 265 -5.61 -8.78 8.41
N GLN A 266 -4.41 -8.58 7.86
CA GLN A 266 -3.95 -9.22 6.62
C GLN A 266 -3.90 -10.73 6.76
N GLU A 267 -3.28 -11.24 7.83
CA GLU A 267 -3.14 -12.67 8.11
C GLU A 267 -4.50 -13.37 8.22
N LEU A 268 -5.40 -12.80 9.03
CA LEU A 268 -6.75 -13.35 9.23
C LEU A 268 -7.59 -13.28 7.95
N THR A 269 -7.46 -12.21 7.17
CA THR A 269 -8.16 -12.08 5.88
C THR A 269 -7.66 -13.10 4.87
N VAL A 270 -6.34 -13.33 4.78
CA VAL A 270 -5.76 -14.34 3.87
C VAL A 270 -6.17 -15.74 4.32
N THR A 271 -6.13 -16.02 5.63
CA THR A 271 -6.63 -17.28 6.20
C THR A 271 -8.09 -17.53 5.81
N GLY A 272 -8.95 -16.53 6.01
CA GLY A 272 -10.35 -16.59 5.59
C GLY A 272 -10.49 -16.81 4.09
N ALA A 273 -9.78 -16.03 3.26
CA ALA A 273 -9.79 -16.12 1.81
C ALA A 273 -9.47 -17.53 1.28
N LEU A 274 -8.45 -18.17 1.84
CA LEU A 274 -7.97 -19.48 1.38
C LEU A 274 -8.81 -20.64 1.93
N ALA A 275 -9.34 -20.52 3.15
CA ALA A 275 -10.10 -21.59 3.80
C ALA A 275 -11.63 -21.46 3.65
N ALA A 276 -12.12 -20.38 3.03
CA ALA A 276 -13.52 -19.96 3.10
C ALA A 276 -14.04 -19.84 4.55
N ASP A 277 -13.18 -19.37 5.45
CA ASP A 277 -13.48 -19.25 6.88
C ASP A 277 -14.05 -17.86 7.20
N ARG A 278 -15.37 -17.81 7.42
CA ARG A 278 -16.08 -16.58 7.78
C ARG A 278 -15.70 -16.04 9.15
N GLU A 279 -15.37 -16.91 10.11
CA GLU A 279 -14.93 -16.50 11.44
C GLU A 279 -13.57 -15.81 11.40
N ALA A 280 -12.64 -16.30 10.56
CA ALA A 280 -11.40 -15.60 10.32
C ALA A 280 -11.64 -14.17 9.77
N VAL A 281 -12.63 -13.98 8.89
CA VAL A 281 -12.99 -12.65 8.35
C VAL A 281 -13.60 -11.75 9.42
N TYR A 282 -14.50 -12.26 10.27
CA TYR A 282 -15.00 -11.46 11.40
C TYR A 282 -13.85 -11.03 12.30
N HIS A 283 -12.95 -11.95 12.67
CA HIS A 283 -11.79 -11.62 13.49
C HIS A 283 -10.88 -10.58 12.82
N ALA A 284 -10.67 -10.67 11.51
CA ALA A 284 -9.88 -9.68 10.76
C ALA A 284 -10.46 -8.27 10.93
N VAL A 285 -11.77 -8.12 10.75
CA VAL A 285 -12.46 -6.82 10.86
C VAL A 285 -12.56 -6.35 12.31
N MET A 286 -12.68 -7.26 13.28
CA MET A 286 -12.57 -6.92 14.72
C MET A 286 -11.20 -6.38 15.12
N MET A 287 -10.13 -6.81 14.44
CA MET A 287 -8.75 -6.36 14.69
C MET A 287 -8.38 -5.10 13.90
N ASP A 288 -9.23 -4.69 12.95
CA ASP A 288 -9.01 -3.48 12.18
C ASP A 288 -9.01 -2.23 13.08
N PRO A 289 -7.96 -1.39 13.05
CA PRO A 289 -7.83 -0.27 13.98
C PRO A 289 -8.96 0.76 13.88
N LEU A 290 -9.48 1.04 12.68
CA LEU A 290 -10.58 1.99 12.52
C LEU A 290 -11.87 1.38 13.03
N THR A 291 -12.19 0.17 12.58
CA THR A 291 -13.42 -0.53 12.93
C THR A 291 -13.54 -0.69 14.44
N SER A 292 -12.50 -1.23 15.10
CA SER A 292 -12.47 -1.41 16.56
C SER A 292 -12.49 -0.10 17.36
N ALA A 293 -12.17 1.03 16.74
CA ALA A 293 -12.26 2.34 17.37
C ALA A 293 -13.66 2.95 17.32
N VAL A 294 -14.53 2.46 16.43
CA VAL A 294 -15.84 3.08 16.13
C VAL A 294 -17.01 2.17 16.49
N LEU A 295 -16.87 0.86 16.38
CA LEU A 295 -17.94 -0.13 16.54
C LEU A 295 -17.66 -1.12 17.68
N ASP A 296 -18.71 -1.68 18.27
CA ASP A 296 -18.61 -2.84 19.16
C ASP A 296 -18.61 -4.19 18.39
N LEU A 297 -18.40 -5.31 19.09
CA LEU A 297 -18.24 -6.62 18.45
C LEU A 297 -19.52 -7.13 17.76
N ASP A 298 -20.70 -6.80 18.28
CA ASP A 298 -21.97 -7.24 17.68
C ASP A 298 -22.27 -6.42 16.43
N GLU A 299 -22.03 -5.11 16.48
CA GLU A 299 -22.11 -4.21 15.33
C GLU A 299 -21.15 -4.63 14.21
N ILE A 300 -19.93 -5.02 14.56
CA ILE A 300 -18.93 -5.50 13.57
C ILE A 300 -19.40 -6.77 12.89
N ARG A 301 -19.93 -7.75 13.64
CA ARG A 301 -20.46 -8.98 13.05
C ARG A 301 -21.60 -8.69 12.10
N GLN A 302 -22.56 -7.86 12.51
CA GLN A 302 -23.67 -7.47 11.66
C GLN A 302 -23.19 -6.75 10.38
N MET A 303 -22.25 -5.81 10.50
CA MET A 303 -21.69 -5.10 9.34
C MET A 303 -21.03 -6.07 8.36
N VAL A 304 -20.24 -7.02 8.87
CA VAL A 304 -19.59 -8.04 8.02
C VAL A 304 -20.64 -8.97 7.37
N ASP A 305 -21.72 -9.33 8.09
CA ASP A 305 -22.83 -10.08 7.51
C ASP A 305 -23.47 -9.36 6.33
N GLU A 306 -23.76 -8.07 6.50
CA GLU A 306 -24.31 -7.21 5.44
C GLU A 306 -23.36 -7.10 4.23
N MET A 307 -22.05 -7.00 4.48
CA MET A 307 -21.04 -6.98 3.40
C MET A 307 -20.99 -8.30 2.63
N PHE A 308 -21.10 -9.44 3.30
CA PHE A 308 -21.14 -10.75 2.64
C PHE A 308 -22.36 -10.89 1.73
N GLU A 309 -23.54 -10.48 2.20
CA GLU A 309 -24.75 -10.52 1.39
C GLU A 309 -24.66 -9.56 0.19
N ALA A 310 -24.15 -8.34 0.41
CA ALA A 310 -23.98 -7.35 -0.65
C ALA A 310 -22.98 -7.78 -1.73
N GLU A 311 -22.00 -8.61 -1.38
CA GLU A 311 -20.91 -9.03 -2.27
C GLU A 311 -21.07 -10.48 -2.77
N LYS A 312 -22.19 -11.12 -2.45
CA LYS A 312 -22.45 -12.54 -2.70
C LYS A 312 -22.20 -12.98 -4.14
N GLU A 313 -22.61 -12.17 -5.12
CA GLU A 313 -22.43 -12.46 -6.55
C GLU A 313 -20.95 -12.47 -6.97
N TYR A 314 -20.11 -11.72 -6.26
CA TYR A 314 -18.70 -11.55 -6.60
C TYR A 314 -17.75 -12.40 -5.75
N LEU A 315 -18.29 -13.13 -4.77
CA LEU A 315 -17.53 -14.05 -3.93
C LEU A 315 -17.54 -15.45 -4.55
N PRO A 316 -16.46 -16.25 -4.38
CA PRO A 316 -16.45 -17.65 -4.76
C PRO A 316 -17.61 -18.45 -4.15
N GLU A 317 -18.05 -19.51 -4.83
CA GLU A 317 -19.20 -20.31 -4.41
C GLU A 317 -19.04 -20.92 -3.02
N GLU A 318 -17.83 -21.24 -2.59
CA GLU A 318 -17.53 -21.77 -1.27
C GLU A 318 -17.94 -20.86 -0.10
N TRP A 319 -18.11 -19.56 -0.33
CA TRP A 319 -18.61 -18.60 0.68
C TRP A 319 -20.12 -18.64 0.89
N ASN A 320 -20.86 -19.35 0.03
CA ASN A 320 -22.33 -19.47 0.10
C ASN A 320 -22.81 -20.67 0.93
N LYS A 321 -21.91 -21.38 1.62
CA LYS A 321 -22.19 -22.58 2.43
C LYS A 321 -22.41 -22.23 3.89
#